data_AF-A0A352KP93-F1
#
_entry.id   AF-A0A352KP93-F1
#
_cell.length_a   1.000
_cell.length_b   1.000
_cell.length_c   1.000
_cell.angle_alpha   90.00
_cell.angle_beta   90.00
_cell.angle_gamma   90.00
#
_symmetry.space_group_name_H-M   'P 1'
#
loop_
_entity.id
_entity.type
_entity.pdbx_description
1 polymer ?
#
loop_
_entity_poly.entity_id
_entity_poly.type
_entity_poly.pdbx_seq_one_letter_code
_entity_poly.pdbx_strand_id
1 'polypeptide(L)'
;DSVWKDNRRRREQQISLWDVIHKYGSDYKIIFVGDACMSPYEIIQPGGSVEHHNDESGLTWFGRLEDHFRSMAWFNPEPEPAWATHNSTRIVMELMHGNMYPLTLEGLDRGLRALAR
;
A
#
# COMPACT_ATOMS: atom_id res chain seq x y z
N ASP A 1 6.76 -2.63 -11.44
CA ASP A 1 6.60 -3.33 -10.15
C ASP A 1 5.61 -4.48 -10.24
N SER A 2 5.73 -5.43 -9.30
CA SER A 2 5.00 -6.69 -9.30
C SER A 2 4.64 -7.14 -7.89
N VAL A 3 3.63 -8.01 -7.78
CA VAL A 3 3.16 -8.62 -6.54
C VAL A 3 3.16 -10.14 -6.67
N TRP A 4 3.00 -10.84 -5.55
CA TRP A 4 2.91 -12.29 -5.52
C TRP A 4 1.59 -12.74 -4.92
N LYS A 5 1.11 -13.89 -5.39
CA LYS A 5 -0.04 -14.58 -4.80
C LYS A 5 0.36 -15.46 -3.61
N ASP A 6 1.58 -16.03 -3.61
CA ASP A 6 2.10 -16.92 -2.57
C ASP A 6 3.28 -16.24 -1.84
N ASN A 7 3.29 -16.32 -0.51
CA ASN A 7 4.31 -15.72 0.36
C ASN A 7 5.72 -16.30 0.15
N ARG A 8 5.86 -17.43 -0.57
CA ARG A 8 7.17 -17.93 -1.02
C ARG A 8 7.87 -16.99 -2.00
N ARG A 9 7.16 -15.99 -2.56
CA ARG A 9 7.71 -14.91 -3.41
C ARG A 9 8.63 -15.39 -4.53
N ARG A 10 8.26 -16.50 -5.20
CA ARG A 10 9.05 -17.04 -6.32
C ARG A 10 9.06 -16.07 -7.50
N ARG A 11 10.23 -15.88 -8.13
CA ARG A 11 10.39 -14.94 -9.26
C ARG A 11 9.47 -15.28 -10.43
N GLU A 12 9.36 -16.57 -10.79
CA GLU A 12 8.46 -17.01 -11.87
C GLU A 12 6.95 -16.83 -11.57
N GLN A 13 6.57 -16.43 -10.35
CA GLN A 13 5.17 -16.23 -9.94
C GLN A 13 4.82 -14.75 -9.70
N GLN A 14 5.66 -13.83 -10.17
CA GLN A 14 5.36 -12.41 -10.13
C GLN A 14 4.18 -12.07 -11.03
N ILE A 15 3.29 -11.24 -10.52
CA ILE A 15 2.15 -10.69 -11.24
C ILE A 15 2.41 -9.19 -11.38
N SER A 16 2.40 -8.67 -12.61
CA SER A 16 2.58 -7.23 -12.84
C SER A 16 1.44 -6.46 -12.18
N LEU A 17 1.74 -5.30 -11.57
CA LEU A 17 0.68 -4.41 -11.07
C LEU A 17 -0.25 -3.95 -12.20
N TRP A 18 0.26 -3.81 -13.42
CA TRP A 18 -0.61 -3.56 -14.58
C TRP A 18 -1.60 -4.69 -14.83
N ASP A 19 -1.19 -5.94 -14.70
CA ASP A 19 -2.11 -7.08 -14.87
C ASP A 19 -3.18 -7.08 -13.79
N VAL A 20 -2.86 -6.67 -12.56
CA VAL A 20 -3.83 -6.50 -11.47
C VAL A 20 -4.84 -5.40 -11.81
N ILE A 21 -4.37 -4.22 -12.22
CA ILE A 21 -5.20 -3.07 -12.61
C ILE A 21 -6.13 -3.43 -13.78
N HIS A 22 -5.61 -4.10 -14.82
CA HIS A 22 -6.42 -4.49 -15.98
C HIS A 22 -7.43 -5.60 -15.68
N LYS A 23 -7.14 -6.46 -14.69
CA LYS A 23 -7.97 -7.63 -14.37
C LYS A 23 -9.16 -7.29 -13.47
N TYR A 24 -8.97 -6.41 -12.50
CA TYR A 24 -9.97 -6.11 -11.48
C TYR A 24 -10.63 -4.76 -11.74
N GLY A 25 -11.96 -4.70 -11.63
CA GLY A 25 -12.71 -3.46 -11.82
C GLY A 25 -12.46 -2.45 -10.69
N SER A 26 -12.85 -1.20 -10.92
CA SER A 26 -12.70 -0.10 -9.95
C SER A 26 -13.48 -0.29 -8.64
N ASP A 27 -14.44 -1.22 -8.63
CA ASP A 27 -15.26 -1.62 -7.49
C ASP A 27 -14.54 -2.57 -6.52
N TYR A 28 -13.40 -3.12 -6.93
CA TYR A 28 -12.54 -3.87 -6.03
C TYR A 28 -11.91 -2.96 -4.98
N LYS A 29 -11.63 -3.56 -3.82
CA LYS A 29 -11.07 -2.89 -2.66
C LYS A 29 -9.62 -3.29 -2.50
N ILE A 30 -8.73 -2.32 -2.29
CA ILE A 30 -7.35 -2.60 -1.91
C ILE A 30 -7.24 -2.51 -0.39
N ILE A 31 -6.64 -3.54 0.19
CA ILE A 31 -6.30 -3.57 1.60
C ILE A 31 -4.80 -3.81 1.70
N PHE A 32 -4.08 -2.82 2.21
CA PHE A 32 -2.68 -2.98 2.59
C PHE A 32 -2.58 -3.38 4.06
N VAL A 33 -1.59 -4.20 4.37
CA VAL A 33 -1.28 -4.59 5.75
C VAL A 33 0.23 -4.54 5.93
N GLY A 34 0.71 -3.67 6.82
CA GLY A 34 2.14 -3.46 7.06
C GLY A 34 2.43 -2.24 7.92
N ASP A 35 3.62 -2.17 8.50
CA ASP A 35 4.05 -1.10 9.42
C ASP A 35 4.24 0.28 8.74
N ALA A 36 4.25 0.31 7.40
CA ALA A 36 4.60 1.48 6.60
C ALA A 36 5.95 2.10 7.02
N CYS A 37 6.84 1.29 7.57
CA CYS A 37 8.16 1.71 8.04
C CYS A 37 9.21 1.20 7.05
N MET A 38 9.69 2.12 6.22
CA MET A 38 10.73 1.85 5.22
C MET A 38 11.58 3.10 4.99
N SER A 39 12.62 3.00 4.16
CA SER A 39 13.31 4.19 3.69
C SER A 39 12.33 5.06 2.87
N PRO A 40 12.22 6.39 3.12
CA PRO A 40 11.36 7.25 2.31
C PRO A 40 11.66 7.18 0.81
N TYR A 41 12.91 6.90 0.44
CA TYR A 41 13.35 6.76 -0.95
C TYR A 41 12.67 5.58 -1.67
N GLU A 42 12.31 4.51 -0.96
CA GLU A 42 11.56 3.38 -1.53
C GLU A 42 10.19 3.82 -2.06
N ILE A 43 9.62 4.90 -1.50
CA ILE A 43 8.34 5.46 -1.92
C ILE A 43 8.55 6.53 -3.00
N ILE A 44 9.43 7.51 -2.76
CA ILE A 44 9.45 8.75 -3.56
C ILE A 44 10.37 8.72 -4.77
N GLN A 45 11.32 7.77 -4.86
CA GLN A 45 12.38 7.82 -5.87
C GLN A 45 12.40 6.59 -6.79
N PRO A 46 12.54 6.77 -8.12
CA PRO A 46 12.94 5.69 -9.02
C PRO A 46 14.29 5.11 -8.61
N GLY A 47 14.43 3.78 -8.65
CA GLY A 47 15.60 3.06 -8.17
C GLY A 47 15.75 3.05 -6.64
N GLY A 48 14.77 3.55 -5.88
CA GLY A 48 14.80 3.59 -4.42
C GLY A 48 14.48 2.26 -3.74
N SER A 49 13.99 1.26 -4.47
CA SER A 49 13.70 -0.07 -3.93
C SER A 49 14.98 -0.78 -3.47
N VAL A 50 14.90 -1.41 -2.29
CA VAL A 50 16.01 -2.19 -1.70
C VAL A 50 16.07 -3.61 -2.29
N GLU A 51 14.95 -4.15 -2.76
CA GLU A 51 14.87 -5.55 -3.22
C GLU A 51 15.18 -5.71 -4.72
N HIS A 52 14.93 -4.67 -5.53
CA HIS A 52 15.08 -4.70 -6.99
C HIS A 52 15.27 -3.30 -7.56
N HIS A 53 15.74 -3.20 -8.80
CA HIS A 53 15.69 -1.92 -9.51
C HIS A 53 14.25 -1.64 -9.98
N ASN A 54 13.68 -0.52 -9.54
CA ASN A 54 12.38 -0.04 -9.98
C ASN A 54 12.55 1.17 -10.91
N ASP A 55 12.02 1.08 -12.13
CA ASP A 55 12.08 2.18 -13.11
C ASP A 55 11.21 3.38 -12.70
N GLU A 56 10.21 3.14 -11.85
CA GLU A 56 9.24 4.14 -11.40
C GLU A 56 9.07 4.10 -9.89
N SER A 57 8.76 5.24 -9.28
CA SER A 57 8.64 5.37 -7.82
C SER A 57 7.42 4.62 -7.27
N GLY A 58 7.48 4.21 -5.99
CA GLY A 58 6.31 3.67 -5.28
C GLY A 58 5.13 4.64 -5.26
N LEU A 59 5.42 5.94 -5.16
CA LEU A 59 4.46 7.04 -5.26
C LEU A 59 3.70 7.02 -6.60
N THR A 60 4.41 6.80 -7.71
CA THR A 60 3.80 6.68 -9.06
C THR A 60 2.82 5.51 -9.11
N TRP A 61 3.19 4.37 -8.54
CA TRP A 61 2.28 3.22 -8.48
C TRP A 61 1.10 3.43 -7.55
N PHE A 62 1.31 4.11 -6.43
CA PHE A 62 0.23 4.48 -5.52
C PHE A 62 -0.84 5.32 -6.23
N GLY A 63 -0.40 6.36 -6.97
CA GLY A 63 -1.31 7.20 -7.76
C GLY A 63 -2.10 6.39 -8.79
N ARG A 64 -1.47 5.41 -9.47
CA ARG A 64 -2.19 4.53 -10.41
C ARG A 64 -3.24 3.65 -9.75
N LEU A 65 -2.94 3.15 -8.55
CA LEU A 65 -3.89 2.35 -7.77
C LEU A 65 -5.06 3.23 -7.32
N GLU A 66 -4.78 4.45 -6.86
CA GLU A 66 -5.78 5.43 -6.45
C GLU A 66 -6.68 5.86 -7.61
N ASP A 67 -6.10 6.11 -8.79
CA ASP A 67 -6.84 6.50 -10.00
C ASP A 67 -7.82 5.41 -10.47
N HIS A 68 -7.51 4.14 -10.19
CA HIS A 68 -8.30 2.99 -10.65
C HIS A 68 -9.26 2.43 -9.61
N PHE A 69 -8.80 2.22 -8.36
CA PHE A 69 -9.58 1.59 -7.30
C PHE A 69 -10.20 2.64 -6.38
N ARG A 70 -11.53 2.63 -6.26
CA ARG A 70 -12.27 3.66 -5.51
C ARG A 70 -12.13 3.55 -3.99
N SER A 71 -11.65 2.41 -3.50
CA SER A 71 -11.71 2.06 -2.08
C SER A 71 -10.42 1.38 -1.66
N MET A 72 -9.66 2.08 -0.83
CA MET A 72 -8.34 1.65 -0.36
C MET A 72 -8.24 1.89 1.14
N ALA A 73 -7.70 0.93 1.88
CA ALA A 73 -7.38 1.08 3.29
C ALA A 73 -6.03 0.43 3.62
N TRP A 74 -5.32 1.01 4.59
CA TRP A 74 -4.06 0.48 5.10
C TRP A 74 -4.22 0.11 6.57
N PHE A 75 -3.94 -1.14 6.94
CA PHE A 75 -3.91 -1.56 8.35
C PHE A 75 -2.47 -1.66 8.85
N ASN A 76 -2.13 -0.81 9.81
CA ASN A 76 -0.79 -0.70 10.34
C ASN A 76 -0.70 -1.35 11.74
N PRO A 77 0.17 -2.37 11.94
CA PRO A 77 0.35 -3.03 13.22
C PRO A 77 1.10 -2.19 14.27
N GLU A 78 1.81 -1.13 13.85
CA GLU A 78 2.47 -0.22 14.78
C GLU A 78 1.44 0.62 15.55
N PRO A 79 1.70 0.94 16.83
CA PRO A 79 0.82 1.82 17.61
C PRO A 79 0.65 3.19 16.94
N GLU A 80 -0.58 3.71 16.85
CA GLU A 80 -0.90 5.01 16.22
C GLU A 80 0.03 6.17 16.67
N PRO A 81 0.39 6.33 17.96
CA PRO A 81 1.32 7.38 18.38
C PRO A 81 2.71 7.30 17.72
N ALA A 82 3.15 6.11 17.32
CA ALA A 82 4.44 5.89 16.65
C ALA A 82 4.41 6.27 15.16
N TRP A 83 3.25 6.46 14.55
CA TRP A 83 3.17 6.80 13.12
C TRP A 83 3.75 8.19 12.81
N ALA A 84 3.74 9.09 13.79
CA ALA A 84 4.32 10.43 13.66
C ALA A 84 5.86 10.43 13.67
N THR A 85 6.50 9.36 14.15
CA THR A 85 7.96 9.31 14.31
C THR A 85 8.68 8.89 13.04
N HIS A 86 8.03 8.09 12.19
CA HIS A 86 8.60 7.59 10.94
C HIS A 86 8.15 8.43 9.76
N ASN A 87 9.12 8.95 8.99
CA ASN A 87 8.84 9.81 7.83
C ASN A 87 8.03 9.07 6.75
N SER A 88 8.44 7.84 6.41
CA SER A 88 7.71 6.99 5.45
C SER A 88 6.28 6.71 5.88
N THR A 89 6.03 6.45 7.16
CA THR A 89 4.67 6.25 7.68
C THR A 89 3.80 7.49 7.50
N ARG A 90 4.36 8.70 7.67
CA ARG A 90 3.66 9.96 7.39
C ARG A 90 3.35 10.12 5.90
N ILE A 91 4.30 9.80 5.02
CA ILE A 91 4.08 9.81 3.57
C ILE A 91 2.94 8.85 3.21
N VAL A 92 2.97 7.62 3.72
CA VAL A 92 1.90 6.63 3.47
C VAL A 92 0.56 7.12 4.01
N MET A 93 0.51 7.74 5.18
CA MET A 93 -0.71 8.34 5.72
C MET A 93 -1.31 9.40 4.78
N GLU A 94 -0.46 10.26 4.22
CA GLU A 94 -0.86 11.28 3.24
C GLU A 94 -1.37 10.64 1.94
N LEU A 95 -0.67 9.62 1.42
CA LEU A 95 -1.10 8.87 0.23
C LEU A 95 -2.41 8.10 0.42
N MET A 96 -2.69 7.66 1.64
CA MET A 96 -3.94 7.00 1.98
C MET A 96 -5.08 7.99 2.25
N HIS A 97 -4.85 9.31 2.18
CA HIS A 97 -5.81 10.36 2.54
C HIS A 97 -6.42 10.17 3.93
N GLY A 98 -5.62 9.69 4.88
CA GLY A 98 -6.09 9.35 6.23
C GLY A 98 -6.77 7.99 6.37
N ASN A 99 -6.91 7.19 5.30
CA ASN A 99 -7.46 5.82 5.35
C ASN A 99 -6.43 4.79 5.82
N MET A 100 -5.63 5.14 6.85
CA MET A 100 -4.75 4.22 7.56
C MET A 100 -5.25 4.01 8.98
N TYR A 101 -5.43 2.75 9.36
CA TYR A 101 -6.07 2.33 10.60
C TYR A 101 -5.15 1.39 11.38
N PRO A 102 -5.20 1.39 12.72
CA PRO A 102 -4.42 0.45 13.52
C PRO A 102 -4.93 -0.97 13.30
N LEU A 103 -4.05 -1.96 13.36
CA LEU A 103 -4.41 -3.38 13.31
C LEU A 103 -4.97 -3.86 14.66
N THR A 104 -6.05 -3.23 15.11
CA THR A 104 -6.84 -3.58 16.30
C THR A 104 -8.28 -3.90 15.89
N LEU A 105 -9.07 -4.51 16.77
CA LEU A 105 -10.49 -4.78 16.47
C LEU A 105 -11.27 -3.51 16.11
N GLU A 106 -11.02 -2.41 16.84
CA GLU A 106 -11.63 -1.12 16.56
C GLU A 106 -11.13 -0.53 15.23
N GLY A 107 -9.82 -0.60 14.97
CA GLY A 107 -9.26 -0.13 13.70
C GLY A 107 -9.80 -0.90 12.49
N LEU A 108 -9.96 -2.23 12.62
CA LEU A 108 -10.59 -3.08 11.62
C LEU A 108 -12.04 -2.66 11.35
N ASP A 109 -12.85 -2.43 12.39
CA ASP A 109 -14.23 -1.94 12.22
C ASP A 109 -14.26 -0.59 11.49
N ARG A 110 -13.42 0.38 11.89
CA ARG A 110 -13.31 1.69 11.24
C ARG A 110 -12.91 1.56 9.76
N GLY A 111 -11.88 0.78 9.47
CA GLY A 111 -11.38 0.59 8.11
C GLY A 111 -12.37 -0.15 7.21
N LEU A 112 -13.04 -1.19 7.72
CA LEU A 112 -14.08 -1.89 6.95
C LEU A 112 -15.29 -1.01 6.64
N ARG A 113 -15.69 -0.12 7.57
CA ARG A 113 -16.74 0.88 7.30
C ARG A 113 -16.32 1.88 6.24
N ALA A 114 -15.07 2.35 6.27
CA ALA A 114 -14.55 3.25 5.24
C ALA A 114 -14.53 2.58 3.87
N LEU A 115 -14.11 1.32 3.82
CA LEU A 115 -14.11 0.51 2.60
C LEU A 115 -15.51 0.18 2.06
N ALA A 116 -16.57 0.31 2.85
CA ALA A 116 -17.93 0.02 2.45
C ALA A 116 -18.68 1.21 1.81
N ARG A 117 -18.07 2.40 1.83
CA ARG A 117 -18.59 3.61 1.17
C ARG A 117 -18.26 3.60 -0.32
#